data_AF-A0A183MRT2-F1
#
_entry.id   AF-A0A183MRT2-F1
#
_cell.length_a   1.000
_cell.length_b   1.000
_cell.length_c   1.000
_cell.angle_alpha   90.00
_cell.angle_beta   90.00
_cell.angle_gamma   90.00
#
_symmetry.space_group_name_H-M   'P 1'
#
loop_
_entity.id
_entity.type
_entity.pdbx_description
1 polymer ?
#
loop_
_entity_poly.entity_id
_entity_poly.type
_entity_poly.pdbx_seq_one_letter_code
_entity_poly.pdbx_strand_id
1 'polypeptide(L)'
;MLHPSRIRFANAKTKPYCLSIVQKYDYENYLCSLLLPGSRRNFALALRAFNAELAQICDRSENLTQAKYRFQFWREIIEHLFDGSNDSSPHHTPLERELKEVLS
;
A
#
# COMPACT_ATOMS: atom_id res chain seq x y z
N MET A 1 -35.91 -19.71 -5.56
CA MET A 1 -35.30 -18.95 -4.45
C MET A 1 -33.84 -19.34 -4.35
N LEU A 2 -32.98 -18.36 -4.04
CA LEU A 2 -31.51 -18.34 -4.08
C LEU A 2 -30.90 -18.24 -5.49
N HIS A 3 -30.78 -16.99 -5.95
CA HIS A 3 -30.01 -16.62 -7.14
C HIS A 3 -28.53 -16.48 -6.73
N PRO A 4 -27.59 -17.27 -7.27
CA PRO A 4 -26.16 -17.05 -7.06
C PRO A 4 -25.77 -15.82 -7.87
N SER A 5 -25.71 -14.66 -7.20
CA SER A 5 -25.01 -13.49 -7.72
C SER A 5 -23.56 -13.90 -7.97
N ARG A 6 -23.28 -14.19 -9.24
CA ARG A 6 -21.97 -14.38 -9.83
C ARG A 6 -21.10 -13.20 -9.37
N ILE A 7 -20.29 -13.41 -8.34
CA ILE A 7 -19.23 -12.48 -7.96
C ILE A 7 -18.30 -12.46 -9.17
N ARG A 8 -18.54 -11.50 -10.07
CA ARG A 8 -17.58 -11.15 -11.10
C ARG A 8 -16.39 -10.62 -10.33
N PHE A 9 -15.37 -11.47 -10.18
CA PHE A 9 -14.02 -11.03 -9.83
C PHE A 9 -13.58 -10.12 -10.98
N ALA A 10 -13.96 -8.84 -10.92
CA ALA A 10 -13.48 -7.83 -11.84
C ALA A 10 -11.96 -7.91 -11.79
N ASN A 11 -11.35 -8.09 -12.95
CA ASN A 11 -9.92 -8.32 -13.11
C ASN A 11 -9.19 -6.99 -12.84
N ALA A 12 -9.14 -6.57 -11.58
CA ALA A 12 -8.34 -5.44 -11.16
C ALA A 12 -6.88 -5.88 -11.28
N LYS A 13 -6.12 -5.18 -12.13
CA LYS A 13 -4.69 -5.44 -12.27
C LYS A 13 -4.04 -5.30 -10.90
N THR A 14 -3.46 -6.38 -10.39
CA THR A 14 -2.74 -6.36 -9.13
C THR A 14 -1.49 -5.52 -9.29
N LYS A 15 -1.27 -4.61 -8.34
CA LYS A 15 -0.16 -3.67 -8.40
C LYS A 15 1.16 -4.39 -8.14
N PRO A 16 2.05 -4.50 -9.15
CA PRO A 16 3.25 -5.35 -9.02
C PRO A 16 4.20 -4.89 -7.92
N TYR A 17 4.25 -3.57 -7.66
CA TYR A 17 5.14 -3.00 -6.65
C TYR A 17 4.73 -3.43 -5.24
N CYS A 18 3.50 -3.12 -4.82
CA CYS A 18 2.99 -3.56 -3.52
C CYS A 18 3.02 -5.08 -3.36
N LEU A 19 2.69 -5.84 -4.42
CA LEU A 19 2.78 -7.30 -4.39
C LEU A 19 4.20 -7.77 -4.04
N SER A 20 5.23 -7.19 -4.67
CA SER A 20 6.62 -7.58 -4.45
C SER A 20 7.11 -7.26 -3.04
N ILE A 21 6.71 -6.11 -2.47
CA ILE A 21 7.05 -5.73 -1.09
C ILE A 21 6.42 -6.70 -0.11
N VAL A 22 5.12 -6.94 -0.22
CA VAL A 22 4.39 -7.82 0.71
C VAL A 22 4.91 -9.25 0.58
N GLN A 23 5.17 -9.75 -0.64
CA GLN A 23 5.75 -11.08 -0.83
C GLN A 23 7.12 -11.23 -0.16
N LYS A 24 7.95 -10.17 -0.17
CA LYS A 24 9.31 -10.22 0.38
C LYS A 24 9.35 -10.01 1.89
N TYR A 25 8.52 -9.15 2.43
CA TYR A 25 8.64 -8.65 3.80
C TYR A 25 7.44 -8.98 4.70
N ASP A 26 6.35 -9.51 4.16
CA ASP A 26 5.13 -9.87 4.89
C ASP A 26 4.42 -11.08 4.22
N TYR A 27 5.14 -12.21 4.16
CA TYR A 27 4.78 -13.38 3.36
C TYR A 27 3.42 -14.00 3.73
N GLU A 28 3.11 -14.10 5.02
CA GLU A 28 1.83 -14.64 5.50
C GLU A 28 0.65 -13.78 5.01
N ASN A 29 0.80 -12.45 5.07
CA ASN A 29 -0.22 -11.55 4.55
C ASN A 29 -0.23 -11.52 3.01
N TYR A 30 0.89 -11.76 2.33
CA TYR A 30 0.89 -12.00 0.89
C TYR A 30 -0.01 -13.18 0.53
N LEU A 31 0.14 -14.33 1.20
CA LEU A 31 -0.71 -15.49 0.96
C LEU A 31 -2.19 -15.18 1.25
N CYS A 32 -2.47 -14.49 2.35
CA CYS A 32 -3.83 -14.04 2.67
C CYS A 32 -4.41 -13.08 1.59
N SER A 33 -3.58 -12.21 1.00
CA SER A 33 -4.01 -11.28 -0.06
C SER A 33 -4.47 -12.01 -1.32
N LEU A 34 -3.93 -13.21 -1.62
CA LEU A 34 -4.33 -13.98 -2.81
C LEU A 34 -5.79 -14.40 -2.77
N LEU A 35 -6.37 -14.53 -1.57
CA LEU A 35 -7.76 -14.90 -1.35
C LEU A 35 -8.74 -13.73 -1.57
N LEU A 36 -8.23 -12.50 -1.69
CA LEU A 36 -9.05 -11.31 -1.84
C LEU A 36 -9.44 -11.07 -3.32
N PRO A 37 -10.68 -10.63 -3.58
CA PRO A 37 -11.14 -10.32 -4.93
C PRO A 37 -10.68 -8.92 -5.39
N GLY A 38 -10.25 -8.83 -6.66
CA GLY A 38 -10.18 -7.57 -7.43
C GLY A 38 -9.58 -6.38 -6.67
N SER A 39 -10.37 -5.31 -6.51
CA SER A 39 -9.95 -4.06 -5.86
C SER A 39 -9.62 -4.24 -4.37
N ARG A 40 -10.26 -5.18 -3.66
CA ARG A 40 -9.96 -5.45 -2.24
C ARG A 40 -8.56 -6.02 -2.05
N ARG A 41 -8.10 -6.84 -3.01
CA ARG A 41 -6.72 -7.34 -3.03
C ARG A 41 -5.73 -6.19 -3.21
N ASN A 42 -6.02 -5.27 -4.12
CA ASN A 42 -5.17 -4.11 -4.35
C ASN A 42 -5.11 -3.20 -3.11
N PHE A 43 -6.25 -2.93 -2.47
CA PHE A 43 -6.31 -2.18 -1.22
C PHE A 43 -5.46 -2.83 -0.13
N ALA A 44 -5.68 -4.12 0.11
CA ALA A 44 -4.95 -4.86 1.14
C ALA A 44 -3.44 -4.87 0.86
N LEU A 45 -3.03 -5.10 -0.39
CA LEU A 45 -1.62 -5.08 -0.77
C LEU A 45 -0.99 -3.70 -0.58
N ALA A 46 -1.68 -2.62 -0.92
CA ALA A 46 -1.16 -1.26 -0.73
C ALA A 46 -0.94 -0.94 0.75
N LEU A 47 -1.93 -1.23 1.59
CA LEU A 47 -1.84 -1.01 3.02
C LEU A 47 -0.75 -1.89 3.67
N ARG A 48 -0.67 -3.16 3.29
CA ARG A 48 0.34 -4.11 3.79
C ARG A 48 1.75 -3.70 3.34
N ALA A 49 1.91 -3.26 2.10
CA ALA A 49 3.20 -2.76 1.60
C ALA A 49 3.66 -1.51 2.36
N PHE A 50 2.74 -0.58 2.64
CA PHE A 50 3.02 0.59 3.48
C PHE A 50 3.46 0.19 4.89
N ASN A 51 2.74 -0.74 5.53
CA ASN A 51 3.12 -1.26 6.84
C ASN A 51 4.51 -1.92 6.82
N ALA A 52 4.80 -2.71 5.78
CA ALA A 52 6.10 -3.37 5.62
C ALA A 52 7.26 -2.37 5.42
N GLU A 53 7.02 -1.24 4.73
CA GLU A 53 8.00 -0.16 4.61
C GLU A 53 8.23 0.53 5.96
N LEU A 54 7.16 0.85 6.70
CA LEU A 54 7.27 1.47 8.03
C LEU A 54 8.02 0.59 9.03
N ALA A 55 7.70 -0.71 9.08
CA ALA A 55 8.30 -1.66 10.00
C ALA A 55 9.83 -1.78 9.82
N GLN A 56 10.32 -1.58 8.60
CA GLN A 56 11.74 -1.69 8.26
C GLN A 56 12.52 -0.38 8.40
N ILE A 57 11.88 0.74 8.76
CA ILE A 57 12.56 2.04 8.81
C ILE A 57 13.73 2.00 9.78
N CYS A 58 13.54 1.44 10.97
CA CYS A 58 14.59 1.37 12.00
C CYS A 58 15.74 0.46 11.55
N ASP A 59 15.43 -0.72 11.00
CA ASP A 59 16.44 -1.69 10.55
C ASP A 59 17.27 -1.19 9.36
N ARG A 60 16.66 -0.35 8.49
CA ARG A 60 17.31 0.21 7.30
C ARG A 60 17.91 1.60 7.53
N SER A 61 17.96 2.08 8.78
CA SER A 61 18.53 3.39 9.12
C SER A 61 19.79 3.23 9.96
N GLU A 62 20.81 4.01 9.66
CA GLU A 62 22.09 3.94 10.38
C GLU A 62 22.00 4.61 11.76
N ASN A 63 21.10 5.58 11.91
CA ASN A 63 20.92 6.33 13.15
C ASN A 63 19.47 6.81 13.31
N LEU A 64 19.15 7.27 14.52
CA LEU A 64 17.82 7.76 14.89
C LEU A 64 17.37 8.95 14.03
N THR A 65 18.29 9.82 13.63
CA THR A 65 17.97 11.00 12.82
C THR A 65 17.49 10.59 11.43
N GLN A 66 18.16 9.63 10.78
CA GLN A 66 17.73 9.08 9.50
C GLN A 66 16.37 8.38 9.60
N ALA A 67 16.14 7.59 10.66
CA ALA A 67 14.84 6.95 10.90
C ALA A 67 13.73 8.00 11.04
N LYS A 68 13.97 9.08 11.80
CA LYS A 68 13.03 10.21 11.95
C LYS A 68 12.69 10.85 10.61
N TYR A 69 13.67 11.12 9.75
CA TYR A 69 13.41 11.68 8.42
C TYR A 69 12.53 10.77 7.55
N ARG A 70 12.75 9.45 7.60
CA ARG A 70 11.91 8.49 6.88
C ARG A 70 10.48 8.41 7.42
N PHE A 71 10.30 8.47 8.73
CA PHE A 71 8.95 8.55 9.32
C PHE A 71 8.25 9.85 8.95
N GLN A 72 8.98 10.98 8.97
CA GLN A 72 8.45 12.28 8.59
C GLN A 72 8.02 12.29 7.12
N PHE A 73 8.85 11.74 6.23
CA PHE A 73 8.52 11.55 4.82
C PHE A 73 7.19 10.79 4.63
N TRP A 74 7.01 9.65 5.31
CA TRP A 74 5.76 8.88 5.18
C TRP A 74 4.56 9.59 5.80
N ARG A 75 4.76 10.37 6.87
CA ARG A 75 3.71 11.21 7.45
C ARG A 75 3.24 12.26 6.46
N GLU A 76 4.15 12.98 5.83
CA GLU A 76 3.84 14.01 4.82
C GLU A 76 3.04 13.41 3.65
N ILE A 77 3.42 12.22 3.18
CA ILE A 77 2.66 11.50 2.14
C ILE A 77 1.22 11.23 2.60
N ILE A 78 1.03 10.70 3.82
CA ILE A 78 -0.31 10.38 4.32
C ILE A 78 -1.15 11.66 4.50
N GLU A 79 -0.59 12.70 5.11
CA GLU A 79 -1.26 14.01 5.26
C GLU A 79 -1.70 14.54 3.89
N HIS A 80 -0.81 14.50 2.90
CA HIS A 80 -1.12 14.92 1.55
C HIS A 80 -2.23 14.10 0.88
N LEU A 81 -2.25 12.78 1.08
CA LEU A 81 -3.29 11.91 0.53
C LEU A 81 -4.68 12.22 1.08
N PHE A 82 -4.78 12.72 2.33
CA PHE A 82 -6.05 13.03 2.99
C PHE A 82 -6.47 14.51 2.92
N ASP A 83 -5.53 15.43 2.68
CA ASP A 83 -5.83 16.88 2.59
C ASP A 83 -6.66 17.26 1.34
N GLY A 84 -6.83 16.36 0.37
CA GLY A 84 -7.69 16.56 -0.81
C GLY A 84 -7.20 17.65 -1.78
N SER A 85 -6.06 18.29 -1.48
CA SER A 85 -5.40 19.23 -2.37
C SER A 85 -4.78 18.44 -3.52
N ASN A 86 -5.29 18.67 -4.73
CA ASN A 86 -4.84 17.99 -5.95
C ASN A 86 -3.48 18.50 -6.45
N ASP A 87 -2.79 19.30 -5.63
CA ASP A 87 -1.51 19.88 -5.96
C ASP A 87 -0.43 18.81 -5.85
N SER A 88 0.59 18.89 -6.69
CA SER A 88 1.63 17.87 -6.85
C SER A 88 2.18 17.42 -5.50
N SER A 89 2.00 16.15 -5.15
CA SER A 89 2.68 15.58 -3.98
C SER A 89 4.17 15.90 -4.03
N PRO A 90 4.79 16.34 -2.92
CA PRO A 90 6.21 16.62 -2.88
C PRO A 90 7.06 15.37 -3.17
N HIS A 91 6.47 14.19 -3.01
CA HIS A 91 7.13 12.91 -3.17
C HIS A 91 6.43 12.11 -4.29
N HIS A 92 7.18 11.29 -5.03
CA HIS A 92 6.64 10.48 -6.13
C HIS A 92 7.12 9.05 -6.01
N THR A 93 6.54 8.30 -5.06
CA THR A 93 6.86 6.89 -4.91
C THR A 93 5.85 5.99 -5.61
N PRO A 94 6.25 4.80 -6.10
CA PRO A 94 5.29 3.84 -6.65
C PRO A 94 4.21 3.43 -5.63
N LEU A 95 4.56 3.32 -4.35
CA LEU A 95 3.64 2.97 -3.27
C LEU A 95 2.60 4.07 -3.02
N GLU A 96 3.04 5.32 -2.96
CA GLU A 96 2.14 6.46 -2.82
C GLU A 96 1.10 6.55 -3.94
N ARG A 97 1.51 6.39 -5.20
CA ARG A 97 0.57 6.35 -6.33
C ARG A 97 -0.48 5.26 -6.14
N GLU A 98 -0.04 4.10 -5.66
CA GLU A 98 -0.91 2.95 -5.42
C GLU A 98 -1.84 3.18 -4.21
N LEU A 99 -1.38 3.86 -3.16
CA LEU A 99 -2.21 4.30 -2.04
C LEU A 99 -3.25 5.34 -2.50
N LYS A 100 -2.86 6.33 -3.31
CA LYS A 100 -3.78 7.35 -3.84
C LYS A 100 -4.93 6.73 -4.64
N GLU A 101 -4.62 5.81 -5.54
CA GLU A 101 -5.63 5.11 -6.36
C GLU A 101 -6.56 4.21 -5.53
N VAL A 102 -6.06 3.70 -4.41
CA VAL A 102 -6.82 2.82 -3.50
C VAL A 102 -7.73 3.63 -2.56
N LEU A 103 -7.34 4.85 -2.22
CA LEU A 103 -8.03 5.73 -1.29
C LEU A 103 -8.98 6.74 -1.97
N SER A 104 -8.86 6.93 -3.29
CA SER A 104 -9.79 7.70 -4.14
C SER A 104 -11.06 6.94 -4.46
#